data_AF-A0A0V0WDJ2-F1
#
_entry.id   AF-A0A0V0WDJ2-F1
#
_cell.length_a   1.000
_cell.length_b   1.000
_cell.length_c   1.000
_cell.angle_alpha   90.00
_cell.angle_beta   90.00
_cell.angle_gamma   90.00
#
_symmetry.space_group_name_H-M   'P 1'
#
loop_
_entity.id
_entity.type
_entity.pdbx_description
1 polymer ?
#
loop_
_entity_poly.entity_id
_entity_poly.type
_entity_poly.pdbx_seq_one_letter_code
_entity_poly.pdbx_strand_id
1 'polypeptide(L)' 'MLEKLLRAGMNVARFNFSHGTHEYHQETLENLNIAMQNTQILCAVMLDTKGPEIRT' A
#
# COMPACT_ATOMS: atom_id res chain seq x y z
N MET A 1 -8.98 8.24 -3.62
CA MET A 1 -7.67 8.34 -4.30
C MET A 1 -7.26 7.02 -4.93
N LEU A 2 -7.24 5.91 -4.17
CA LEU A 2 -6.79 4.59 -4.63
C LEU A 2 -7.49 4.11 -5.91
N GLU A 3 -8.81 4.25 -6.03
CA GLU A 3 -9.52 3.87 -7.26
C GLU A 3 -9.04 4.63 -8.51
N LYS A 4 -8.70 5.92 -8.36
CA LYS A 4 -8.14 6.72 -9.46
C LYS A 4 -6.76 6.20 -9.84
N LEU A 5 -5.94 5.82 -8.86
CA LEU A 5 -4.61 5.24 -9.09
C LEU A 5 -4.72 3.88 -9.79
N LEU A 6 -5.67 3.02 -9.37
CA LEU A 6 -5.94 1.74 -10.04
C LEU A 6 -6.35 1.95 -11.50
N ARG A 7 -7.30 2.85 -11.77
CA ARG A 7 -7.72 3.20 -13.13
C ARG A 7 -6.62 3.86 -13.96
N ALA A 8 -5.68 4.54 -13.31
CA ALA A 8 -4.49 5.13 -13.95
C ALA A 8 -3.38 4.10 -14.22
N GLY A 9 -3.51 2.85 -13.76
CA GLY A 9 -2.56 1.77 -14.05
C GLY A 9 -1.66 1.35 -12.88
N MET A 10 -2.00 1.71 -11.63
CA MET A 10 -1.27 1.18 -10.47
C MET A 10 -1.47 -0.34 -10.35
N ASN A 11 -0.37 -1.11 -10.35
CA ASN A 11 -0.40 -2.57 -10.22
C ASN A 11 0.13 -3.09 -8.88
N VAL A 12 0.91 -2.29 -8.14
CA VAL A 12 1.50 -2.67 -6.85
C VAL A 12 1.37 -1.50 -5.87
N ALA A 13 0.84 -1.77 -4.68
CA ALA A 13 0.85 -0.86 -3.55
C ALA A 13 2.04 -1.19 -2.64
N ARG A 14 3.00 -0.26 -2.52
CA ARG A 14 4.18 -0.39 -1.66
C ARG A 14 3.90 0.18 -0.26
N PHE A 15 4.10 -0.63 0.76
CA PHE A 15 3.97 -0.27 2.17
C PHE A 15 5.37 -0.15 2.76
N ASN A 16 5.84 1.08 2.96
CA ASN A 16 7.17 1.34 3.51
C ASN A 16 7.13 1.34 5.04
N PHE A 17 7.65 0.29 5.68
CA PHE A 17 7.69 0.13 7.13
C PHE A 17 8.80 0.94 7.82
N SER A 18 9.57 1.72 7.07
CA SER A 18 10.42 2.77 7.67
C SER A 18 9.60 3.91 8.29
N HIS A 19 8.32 4.03 7.91
CA HIS A 19 7.38 5.04 8.37
C HIS A 19 6.00 4.44 8.65
N GLY A 20 5.17 5.18 9.37
CA GLY A 20 3.81 4.76 9.72
C GLY A 20 3.75 3.74 10.85
N THR A 21 2.56 3.56 11.40
CA THR A 21 2.27 2.53 12.42
C THR A 21 1.63 1.31 11.77
N HIS A 22 1.51 0.20 12.51
CA HIS A 22 0.84 -1.00 12.01
C HIS A 22 -0.63 -0.71 11.70
N GLU A 23 -1.30 0.11 12.51
CA GLU A 23 -2.69 0.50 12.35
C GLU A 23 -2.89 1.33 11.07
N TYR A 24 -1.98 2.26 10.78
CA TYR A 24 -2.00 3.04 9.55
C TYR A 24 -1.88 2.15 8.30
N HIS A 25 -0.96 1.18 8.34
CA HIS A 25 -0.77 0.23 7.24
C HIS A 25 -1.99 -0.69 7.09
N GLN A 26 -2.61 -1.12 8.20
CA GLN A 26 -3.83 -1.92 8.18
C GLN A 26 -4.99 -1.15 7.54
N GLU A 27 -5.23 0.10 7.95
CA GLU A 27 -6.27 0.96 7.37
C GLU A 27 -6.03 1.19 5.87
N THR A 28 -4.77 1.39 5.47
CA THR A 28 -4.41 1.56 4.06
C THR A 28 -4.68 0.29 3.23
N LEU A 29 -4.42 -0.89 3.80
CA LEU A 29 -4.71 -2.18 3.16
C LEU A 29 -6.22 -2.41 3.00
N GLU A 30 -7.01 -2.08 4.02
CA GLU A 30 -8.48 -2.16 3.98
C GLU A 30 -9.06 -1.25 2.89
N ASN A 31 -8.58 0.00 2.83
CA ASN A 31 -8.95 0.95 1.79
C ASN A 31 -8.56 0.46 0.37
N LEU A 32 -7.41 -0.20 0.22
CA LEU A 32 -7.00 -0.81 -1.05
C LEU A 32 -7.93 -1.96 -1.44
N ASN A 33 -8.31 -2.83 -0.50
CA ASN A 33 -9.26 -3.91 -0.75
C ASN A 33 -10.62 -3.39 -1.22
N ILE A 34 -11.16 -2.35 -0.58
CA ILE A 34 -12.40 -1.69 -1.00
C ILE A 34 -12.24 -1.12 -2.41
N ALA A 35 -11.13 -0.44 -2.70
CA ALA A 35 -10.88 0.12 -4.03
C ALA A 35 -10.76 -0.96 -5.12
N MET A 36 -10.12 -2.09 -4.84
CA MET A 36 -10.04 -3.24 -5.76
C MET A 36 -11.43 -3.84 -6.02
N GLN A 37 -12.25 -3.99 -4.99
CA GLN A 37 -13.64 -4.46 -5.13
C GLN A 37 -14.49 -3.49 -5.96
N ASN A 38 -14.37 -2.18 -5.74
CA ASN A 38 -15.15 -1.18 -6.48
C ASN A 38 -14.73 -1.06 -7.95
N THR A 39 -13.44 -1.22 -8.24
CA THR A 39 -12.90 -1.04 -9.59
C THR A 39 -12.79 -2.31 -10.40
N GLN A 40 -12.85 -3.48 -9.75
CA GLN A 40 -12.57 -4.80 -10.34
C GLN A 40 -11.15 -4.90 -10.94
N ILE A 41 -10.20 -4.10 -10.42
CA ILE A 41 -8.80 -4.09 -10.83
C ILE A 41 -7.97 -4.68 -9.69
N LEU A 42 -7.19 -5.72 -9.98
CA LEU A 42 -6.27 -6.33 -9.03
C LEU A 42 -5.02 -5.47 -8.84
N CYS A 43 -4.55 -5.39 -7.60
CA CYS A 43 -3.31 -4.72 -7.22
C CYS A 43 -2.57 -5.58 -6.20
N ALA A 44 -1.29 -5.85 -6.44
CA ALA A 44 -0.46 -6.57 -5.50
C ALA A 44 -0.07 -5.68 -4.31
N VAL A 45 0.22 -6.30 -3.17
CA VAL A 45 0.72 -5.61 -1.98
C VAL A 45 2.18 -5.99 -1.78
N MET A 46 3.04 -4.99 -1.64
CA MET A 46 4.47 -5.18 -1.35
C MET A 46 4.80 -4.54 -0.01
N LEU A 47 5.21 -5.37 0.95
CA LEU A 47 5.75 -4.90 2.22
C LEU A 47 7.24 -4.62 2.04
N ASP A 48 7.63 -3.37 2.26
CA ASP A 48 9.01 -2.93 2.20
C ASP A 48 9.55 -2.71 3.62
N THR A 49 10.49 -3.57 4.01
CA THR A 49 11.10 -3.56 5.35
C THR A 49 12.08 -2.40 5.49
N LYS A 50 12.19 -1.84 6.70
CA LYS A 50 13.18 -0.77 6.99
C LYS A 50 14.63 -1.20 6.70
N GLY A 51 14.97 -2.44 7.02
CA GLY A 51 16.34 -2.96 6.90
C GLY A 51 17.31 -2.41 7.95
N PRO A 52 18.56 -2.92 7.99
CA PRO A 52 19.61 -2.39 8.86
C PRO A 52 20.08 -1.00 8.40
N GLU A 53 20.39 -0.13 9.35
CA GLU A 53 20.89 1.23 9.10
C GLU A 53 21.99 1.60 10.09
N ILE A 54 23.03 2.30 9.62
CA ILE A 54 24.04 2.94 10.47
C ILE A 54 23.63 4.40 10.65
N ARG A 55 23.54 4.88 11.90
CA ARG A 55 23.20 6.27 12.25
C ARG A 55 24.32 6.88 13.10
N THR A 56 24.55 8.19 12.94
CA THR A 56 25.54 9.00 13.67
C THR A 56 25.03 9.46 15.02
#